data_AF-A0A1D1W4C9-F1
#
_entry.id   AF-A0A1D1W4C9-F1
#
_cell.length_a   1.000
_cell.length_b   1.000
_cell.length_c   1.000
_cell.angle_alpha   90.00
_cell.angle_beta   90.00
_cell.angle_gamma   90.00
#
_symmetry.space_group_name_H-M   'P 1'
#
loop_
_entity.id
_entity.type
_entity.pdbx_description
1 polymer ?
#
loop_
_entity_poly.entity_id
_entity_poly.type
_entity_poly.pdbx_seq_one_letter_code
_entity_poly.pdbx_strand_id
1 'polypeptide(L)'
;MDDTVWRQSSLPVSRGGLGIRRVDELALPAFSASVHSAFDLMKQIYPQGDVNSIVSPAMNLWQEERFAQPPILTLRSAQKAWDIPIVDQHY
;
A
#
# COMPACT_ATOMS: atom_id res chain seq x y z
N MET A 1 -17.74 11.38 -14.88
CA MET A 1 -16.41 11.80 -15.36
C MET A 1 -15.94 10.73 -16.31
N ASP A 2 -15.25 11.12 -17.38
CA ASP A 2 -14.73 10.19 -18.37
C ASP A 2 -13.46 9.49 -17.82
N ASP A 3 -13.29 8.19 -18.12
CA ASP A 3 -12.19 7.38 -17.58
C ASP A 3 -10.81 7.92 -18.00
N THR A 4 -10.76 8.62 -19.14
CA THR A 4 -9.57 9.28 -19.68
C THR A 4 -9.07 10.42 -18.78
N VAL A 5 -9.99 11.25 -18.25
CA VAL A 5 -9.69 12.37 -17.34
C VAL A 5 -9.20 11.84 -16.00
N TRP A 6 -9.79 10.75 -15.52
CA TRP A 6 -9.37 10.10 -14.29
C TRP A 6 -7.96 9.51 -14.43
N ARG A 7 -7.72 8.78 -15.53
CA ARG A 7 -6.39 8.21 -15.85
C ARG A 7 -5.32 9.29 -15.97
N GLN A 8 -5.59 10.42 -16.61
CA GLN A 8 -4.63 11.52 -16.69
C GLN A 8 -4.36 12.15 -15.31
N SER A 9 -5.39 12.29 -14.48
CA SER A 9 -5.27 12.86 -13.14
C SER A 9 -4.49 11.97 -12.18
N SER A 10 -4.54 10.64 -12.36
CA SER A 10 -3.83 9.69 -11.51
C SER A 10 -2.36 9.50 -11.82
N LEU A 11 -1.90 9.92 -13.01
CA LEU A 11 -0.49 9.88 -13.36
C LEU A 11 0.34 10.75 -12.39
N PRO A 12 1.58 10.33 -12.07
CA PRO A 12 2.50 11.15 -11.28
C PRO A 12 2.73 12.53 -11.91
N VAL A 13 3.01 13.53 -11.07
CA VAL A 13 3.38 14.89 -11.54
C VAL A 13 4.59 14.87 -12.47
N SER A 14 5.56 13.98 -12.20
CA SER A 14 6.74 13.78 -13.06
C SER A 14 6.39 13.29 -14.47
N ARG A 15 5.15 12.88 -14.71
CA ARG A 15 4.63 12.31 -15.96
C ARG A 15 3.41 13.07 -16.48
N GLY A 16 3.24 14.32 -16.04
CA GLY A 16 2.21 15.24 -16.57
C GLY A 16 0.80 15.02 -16.01
N GLY A 17 0.65 14.23 -14.95
CA GLY A 17 -0.60 14.09 -14.20
C GLY A 17 -0.63 14.91 -12.91
N LEU A 18 -1.69 14.69 -12.12
CA LEU A 18 -1.90 15.39 -10.84
C LEU A 18 -1.51 14.54 -9.62
N GLY A 19 -1.16 13.26 -9.83
CA GLY A 19 -0.84 12.30 -8.77
C GLY A 19 -2.05 11.94 -7.90
N ILE A 20 -3.28 12.13 -8.39
CA ILE A 20 -4.49 11.87 -7.63
C ILE A 20 -4.78 10.37 -7.66
N ARG A 21 -4.76 9.72 -6.50
CA ARG A 21 -5.08 8.29 -6.41
C ARG A 21 -6.47 8.03 -5.89
N ARG A 22 -7.06 6.92 -6.34
CA ARG A 22 -8.34 6.49 -5.80
C ARG A 22 -8.15 5.97 -4.37
N VAL A 23 -9.19 6.12 -3.57
CA VAL A 23 -9.15 5.73 -2.15
C VAL A 23 -9.04 4.21 -2.00
N ASP A 24 -9.68 3.44 -2.86
CA ASP A 24 -9.59 1.97 -2.92
C ASP A 24 -8.17 1.50 -3.24
N GLU A 25 -7.46 2.17 -4.15
CA GLU A 25 -6.05 1.86 -4.46
C GLU A 25 -5.10 2.21 -3.31
N LEU A 26 -5.45 3.20 -2.49
CA LEU A 26 -4.60 3.71 -1.40
C LEU A 26 -4.84 2.99 -0.07
N ALA A 27 -6.06 2.51 0.18
CA ALA A 27 -6.48 1.99 1.47
C ALA A 27 -5.60 0.83 1.94
N LEU A 28 -5.35 -0.14 1.06
CA LEU A 28 -4.56 -1.34 1.40
C LEU A 28 -3.07 -1.03 1.61
N PRO A 29 -2.37 -0.27 0.73
CA PRO A 29 -1.02 0.24 1.00
C PRO A 29 -0.89 1.01 2.31
N ALA A 30 -1.83 1.93 2.57
CA ALA A 30 -1.78 2.79 3.74
C ALA A 30 -2.00 2.00 5.04
N PHE A 31 -2.97 1.07 5.04
CA PHE A 31 -3.16 0.13 6.14
C PHE A 31 -1.89 -0.69 6.40
N SER A 32 -1.32 -1.29 5.36
CA SER A 32 -0.16 -2.16 5.47
C SER A 32 1.07 -1.41 5.98
N ALA A 33 1.31 -0.20 5.48
CA ALA A 33 2.39 0.66 5.96
C ALA A 33 2.22 1.09 7.41
N SER A 34 1.00 1.51 7.77
CA SER A 34 0.66 1.93 9.12
C SER A 34 0.88 0.81 10.14
N VAL A 35 0.34 -0.38 9.88
CA VAL A 35 0.47 -1.51 10.82
C VAL A 35 1.93 -1.94 10.98
N HIS A 36 2.72 -1.99 9.91
CA HIS A 36 4.14 -2.31 10.01
C HIS A 36 4.95 -1.22 10.71
N SER A 37 4.55 0.06 10.62
CA SER A 37 5.18 1.14 11.37
C SER A 37 4.92 1.06 12.88
N ALA A 38 3.74 0.56 13.26
CA ALA A 38 3.34 0.40 14.65
C ALA A 38 3.70 -0.97 15.24
N PHE A 39 4.20 -1.91 14.43
CA PHE A 39 4.39 -3.30 14.80
C PHE A 39 5.26 -3.49 16.05
N ASP A 40 6.42 -2.84 16.06
CA ASP A 40 7.37 -2.93 17.18
C ASP A 40 6.77 -2.37 18.48
N LEU A 41 6.03 -1.26 18.38
CA LEU A 41 5.34 -0.66 19.52
C LEU A 41 4.22 -1.57 20.06
N MET A 42 3.39 -2.12 19.18
CA MET A 42 2.34 -3.06 19.56
C MET A 42 2.92 -4.29 20.28
N LYS A 43 4.05 -4.80 19.81
CA LYS A 43 4.73 -5.94 20.43
C LYS A 43 5.33 -5.60 21.80
N GLN A 44 5.77 -4.36 22.02
CA GLN A 44 6.23 -3.90 23.33
C GLN A 44 5.08 -3.75 24.33
N ILE A 45 3.93 -3.23 23.88
CA ILE A 45 2.75 -3.01 24.72
C ILE A 45 2.06 -4.34 25.05
N TYR A 46 1.92 -5.22 24.05
CA TYR A 46 1.22 -6.49 24.20
C TYR A 46 1.96 -7.63 23.48
N PRO A 47 2.99 -8.22 24.12
CA PRO A 47 3.83 -9.25 23.49
C PRO A 47 3.09 -10.54 23.12
N GLN A 48 1.97 -10.82 23.79
CA GLN A 48 1.15 -12.02 23.56
C GLN A 48 0.15 -11.85 22.41
N GLY A 49 0.04 -10.64 21.85
CA GLY A 49 -0.87 -10.35 20.75
C GLY A 49 -0.37 -10.93 19.44
N ASP A 50 -1.20 -11.71 18.78
CA ASP A 50 -0.91 -12.18 17.42
C ASP A 50 -1.25 -11.11 16.37
N VAL A 51 -0.39 -10.08 16.30
CA VAL A 51 -0.51 -9.02 15.29
C VAL A 51 -0.37 -9.58 13.87
N ASN A 52 0.35 -10.69 13.69
CA ASN A 52 0.52 -11.32 12.39
C ASN A 52 -0.80 -11.88 11.86
N SER A 53 -1.67 -12.41 12.72
CA SER A 53 -3.02 -12.84 12.31
C SER A 53 -3.86 -11.71 11.72
N ILE A 54 -3.67 -10.48 12.19
CA ILE A 54 -4.37 -9.28 11.72
C ILE A 54 -3.80 -8.79 10.38
N VAL A 55 -2.48 -8.90 10.21
CA VAL A 55 -1.76 -8.42 9.02
C VAL A 55 -1.88 -9.40 7.85
N SER A 56 -1.88 -10.71 8.13
CA SER A 56 -1.84 -11.75 7.10
C SER A 56 -2.96 -11.65 6.06
N PRO A 57 -4.23 -11.37 6.42
CA PRO A 57 -5.30 -11.17 5.43
C PRO A 57 -5.02 -10.01 4.47
N ALA A 58 -4.51 -8.88 4.97
CA ALA A 58 -4.17 -7.74 4.14
C ALA A 58 -2.98 -8.03 3.21
N MET A 59 -2.01 -8.83 3.68
CA MET A 59 -0.87 -9.27 2.87
C MET A 59 -1.30 -10.20 1.75
N ASN A 60 -2.22 -11.13 2.03
CA ASN A 60 -2.77 -12.04 1.02
C ASN A 60 -3.57 -11.26 -0.02
N LEU A 61 -4.44 -10.35 0.44
CA LEU A 61 -5.21 -9.48 -0.46
C LEU A 61 -4.30 -8.65 -1.36
N TRP A 62 -3.17 -8.13 -0.83
CA TRP A 62 -2.19 -7.40 -1.63
C TRP A 62 -1.59 -8.26 -2.75
N GLN A 63 -1.18 -9.49 -2.42
CA GLN A 63 -0.60 -10.42 -3.38
C GLN A 63 -1.62 -10.81 -4.46
N GLU A 64 -2.88 -11.02 -4.09
CA GLU A 64 -3.97 -11.38 -4.99
C GLU A 64 -4.35 -10.22 -5.93
N GLU A 65 -4.58 -9.01 -5.40
CA GLU A 65 -5.03 -7.87 -6.22
C GLU A 65 -3.95 -7.32 -7.14
N ARG A 66 -2.68 -7.36 -6.71
CA ARG A 66 -1.59 -6.66 -7.42
C ARG A 66 -0.68 -7.61 -8.18
N PHE A 67 -0.84 -8.93 -8.04
CA PHE A 67 0.06 -9.93 -8.62
C PHE A 67 1.54 -9.65 -8.32
N ALA A 68 1.81 -9.00 -7.17
CA ALA A 68 3.10 -8.48 -6.80
C ALA A 68 3.50 -9.00 -5.42
N GLN A 69 4.79 -9.30 -5.25
CA GLN A 69 5.30 -9.65 -3.93
C GLN A 69 5.23 -8.42 -3.01
N PRO A 70 4.89 -8.61 -1.73
CA PRO A 70 4.95 -7.53 -0.76
C PRO A 70 6.38 -6.97 -0.68
N PRO A 71 6.55 -5.70 -0.29
CA PRO A 71 7.87 -5.14 -0.05
C PRO A 71 8.68 -5.97 0.96
N ILE A 72 9.99 -5.91 0.87
CA ILE A 72 10.88 -6.50 1.88
C ILE A 72 10.55 -5.93 3.26
N LEU A 73 10.69 -6.75 4.30
CA LEU A 73 10.20 -6.44 5.65
C LEU A 73 10.64 -5.06 6.16
N THR A 74 11.90 -4.69 5.94
CA THR A 74 12.49 -3.41 6.37
C THR A 74 11.88 -2.18 5.70
N LEU A 75 11.23 -2.34 4.55
CA LEU A 75 10.58 -1.27 3.80
C LEU A 75 9.07 -1.25 3.99
N ARG A 76 8.49 -2.23 4.70
CA ARG A 76 7.03 -2.34 4.81
C ARG A 76 6.39 -1.22 5.63
N SER A 77 7.13 -0.52 6.48
CA SER A 77 6.62 0.69 7.16
C SER A 77 6.55 1.91 6.23
N ALA A 78 7.25 1.88 5.09
CA ALA A 78 7.25 2.99 4.14
C ALA A 78 6.11 2.83 3.13
N GLN A 79 5.12 3.71 3.18
CA GLN A 79 4.00 3.72 2.23
C GLN A 79 4.47 3.75 0.77
N LYS A 80 5.53 4.52 0.49
CA LYS A 80 6.16 4.58 -0.83
C LYS A 80 6.54 3.20 -1.40
N ALA A 81 6.97 2.26 -0.57
CA ALA A 81 7.37 0.93 -1.02
C ALA A 81 6.18 0.10 -1.51
N TRP A 82 5.00 0.32 -0.94
CA TRP A 82 3.74 -0.28 -1.39
C TRP A 82 3.19 0.43 -2.62
N ASP A 83 3.42 1.72 -2.72
CA ASP A 83 2.85 2.57 -3.75
C ASP A 83 3.50 2.42 -5.13
N ILE A 84 4.81 2.14 -5.17
CA ILE A 84 5.59 2.04 -6.41
C ILE A 84 4.97 1.02 -7.39
N PRO A 85 4.68 -0.23 -6.99
CA PRO A 85 4.04 -1.21 -7.88
C PRO A 85 2.71 -0.74 -8.50
N ILE A 86 1.89 0.03 -7.76
CA ILE A 86 0.59 0.53 -8.26
C ILE A 86 0.81 1.60 -9.32
N VAL A 87 1.74 2.52 -9.05
CA VAL A 87 2.08 3.62 -9.98
C VAL A 87 2.71 3.07 -11.26
N ASP A 88 3.55 2.04 -11.14
CA ASP A 88 4.20 1.41 -12.29
C ASP A 88 3.24 0.55 -13.12
N GLN A 89 2.20 -0.06 -12.53
CA GLN A 89 1.18 -0.83 -13.26
C GLN A 89 0.28 0.02 -14.18
N HIS A 90 0.18 1.33 -13.92
CA HIS A 90 -0.59 2.25 -14.76
C HIS A 90 0.23 2.78 -15.96
N TYR A 91 1.42 2.20 -16.17
CA TYR A 91 2.36 2.47 -17.25
C TYR A 91 2.57 1.24 -18.12
#